data_AF-A0A9D0QUC5-F1
#
_entry.id   AF-A0A9D0QUC5-F1
#
_cell.length_a   1.000
_cell.length_b   1.000
_cell.length_c   1.000
_cell.angle_alpha   90.00
_cell.angle_beta   90.00
_cell.angle_gamma   90.00
#
_symmetry.space_group_name_H-M   'P 1'
#
loop_
_entity.id
_entity.type
_entity.pdbx_description
1 polymer ?
#
loop_
_entity_poly.entity_id
_entity_poly.type
_entity_poly.pdbx_seq_one_letter_code
_entity_poly.pdbx_strand_id
1 'polypeptide(L)' 'KIDEAIEQLNTGDYGYCESCGVEIGIRRLEARPTATQCIDCKTLDEIREKQMR' A
#
# COMPACT_ATOMS: atom_id res chain seq x y z
N LYS A 1 6.33 -1.93 -12.79
CA LYS A 1 5.19 -1.92 -11.82
C LYS A 1 4.57 -3.30 -11.62
N ILE A 2 4.32 -4.09 -12.68
CA ILE A 2 3.87 -5.49 -12.49
C ILE A 2 5.01 -6.35 -11.92
N ASP A 3 6.24 -6.14 -12.39
CA ASP A 3 7.41 -6.93 -11.94
C ASP A 3 7.74 -6.71 -10.45
N GLU A 4 7.60 -5.48 -9.97
CA GLU A 4 7.72 -5.13 -8.54
C GLU A 4 6.71 -5.87 -7.67
N ALA A 5 5.46 -5.98 -8.13
CA ALA A 5 4.43 -6.72 -7.39
C ALA A 5 4.73 -8.23 -7.34
N ILE A 6 5.39 -8.77 -8.38
CA ILE A 6 5.85 -10.17 -8.40
C ILE A 6 7.04 -10.37 -7.45
N GLU A 7 7.97 -9.43 -7.35
CA GLU A 7 9.04 -9.48 -6.35
C GLU A 7 8.50 -9.43 -4.91
N GLN A 8 7.53 -8.56 -4.62
CA GLN A 8 6.89 -8.50 -3.30
C GLN A 8 6.13 -9.78 -2.94
N LEU A 9 5.54 -10.46 -3.93
CA LEU A 9 4.94 -11.78 -3.73
C LEU A 9 6.01 -12.84 -3.37
N ASN A 10 7.20 -12.75 -3.97
CA ASN A 10 8.30 -13.66 -3.67
C ASN A 10 8.97 -13.38 -2.32
N THR A 11 8.99 -12.14 -1.84
CA THR A 11 9.52 -11.79 -0.51
C THR A 11 8.53 -12.02 0.62
N GLY A 12 7.24 -12.20 0.30
CA GLY A 12 6.17 -12.39 1.29
C GLY A 12 5.64 -11.08 1.87
N ASP A 13 6.09 -9.93 1.37
CA ASP A 13 5.64 -8.60 1.80
C ASP A 13 4.35 -8.16 1.08
N TYR A 14 3.88 -8.95 0.11
CA TYR A 14 2.66 -8.64 -0.62
C TYR A 14 1.44 -8.63 0.32
N GLY A 15 0.75 -7.50 0.32
CA GLY A 15 -0.40 -7.28 1.20
C GLY A 15 -0.03 -6.72 2.57
N TYR A 16 1.20 -6.28 2.79
CA TYR A 16 1.60 -5.50 3.96
C TYR A 16 1.92 -4.05 3.58
N CYS A 17 1.66 -3.13 4.50
CA CYS A 17 1.94 -1.72 4.30
C CYS A 17 3.45 -1.45 4.44
N GLU A 18 4.06 -0.88 3.42
CA GLU A 18 5.49 -0.51 3.44
C GLU A 18 5.83 0.55 4.50
N SER A 19 4.86 1.35 4.93
CA SER A 19 5.09 2.46 5.89
C SER A 19 4.94 2.05 7.36
N CYS A 20 4.07 1.09 7.67
CA CYS A 20 3.78 0.70 9.06
C CYS A 20 3.81 -0.81 9.32
N GLY A 21 3.99 -1.64 8.29
CA GLY A 21 4.07 -3.09 8.39
C GLY A 21 2.75 -3.80 8.67
N VAL A 22 1.62 -3.10 8.69
CA VAL A 22 0.29 -3.71 8.93
C VAL A 22 -0.28 -4.33 7.67
N GLU A 23 -1.18 -5.31 7.83
CA GLU A 23 -1.88 -5.93 6.71
C GLU A 23 -2.78 -4.93 5.95
N ILE A 24 -2.65 -4.92 4.64
CA ILE A 24 -3.53 -4.19 3.72
C ILE A 24 -4.78 -5.03 3.54
N GLY A 25 -5.94 -4.46 3.90
CA GLY A 25 -7.21 -5.17 3.80
C GLY A 25 -7.47 -5.73 2.39
N ILE A 26 -7.90 -6.99 2.32
CA ILE A 26 -8.11 -7.75 1.08
C ILE A 26 -8.95 -6.97 0.06
N ARG A 27 -10.06 -6.35 0.49
CA ARG A 27 -10.93 -5.55 -0.40
C ARG A 27 -10.19 -4.44 -1.14
N ARG A 28 -9.12 -3.91 -0.54
CA ARG A 28 -8.29 -2.87 -1.15
C ARG A 28 -7.32 -3.45 -2.17
N LEU A 29 -6.75 -4.62 -1.91
CA LEU A 29 -5.92 -5.34 -2.88
C LEU A 29 -6.77 -5.85 -4.06
N GLU A 30 -8.01 -6.28 -3.83
CA GLU A 30 -8.95 -6.63 -4.90
C GLU A 30 -9.27 -5.42 -5.79
N ALA A 31 -9.51 -4.25 -5.20
CA ALA A 31 -9.75 -3.02 -5.95
C ALA A 31 -8.49 -2.49 -6.64
N ARG A 32 -7.32 -2.60 -5.99
CA ARG A 32 -6.02 -2.15 -6.49
C ARG A 32 -4.92 -3.10 -6.01
N PRO A 33 -4.55 -4.12 -6.80
CA PRO A 33 -3.57 -5.12 -6.41
C PRO A 33 -2.13 -4.60 -6.36
N THR A 34 -1.88 -3.39 -6.85
CA THR A 34 -0.57 -2.72 -6.82
C THR A 34 -0.44 -1.74 -5.65
N ALA A 35 -1.30 -1.82 -4.64
CA ALA A 35 -1.33 -0.86 -3.56
C ALA A 35 -0.39 -1.28 -2.43
N THR A 36 0.60 -0.45 -2.10
CA THR A 36 1.69 -0.81 -1.18
C THR A 36 1.57 -0.21 0.23
N GLN A 37 0.61 0.69 0.45
CA GLN A 37 0.34 1.31 1.77
C GLN A 37 -1.01 0.88 2.31
N CYS A 38 -1.28 0.92 3.61
CA CYS A 38 -2.64 0.73 4.15
C CYS A 38 -3.53 1.97 3.90
N ILE A 39 -4.82 1.88 4.23
CA ILE A 39 -5.75 3.02 4.12
C ILE A 39 -5.30 4.18 5.00
N ASP A 40 -4.91 3.92 6.25
CA ASP A 40 -4.56 4.98 7.19
C ASP A 40 -3.33 5.76 6.75
N CYS A 41 -2.26 5.06 6.37
CA CYS A 41 -1.06 5.69 5.82
C CYS A 41 -1.37 6.49 4.56
N LYS A 42 -2.21 5.94 3.66
CA LYS A 42 -2.55 6.65 2.43
C LYS A 42 -3.38 7.90 2.70
N THR A 43 -4.32 7.84 3.65
CA THR A 43 -5.11 8.99 4.09
C THR A 43 -4.24 10.05 4.76
N LEU A 44 -3.26 9.66 5.58
CA LEU A 44 -2.30 10.59 6.19
C LEU A 44 -1.46 11.30 5.13
N ASP A 45 -0.99 10.57 4.11
CA ASP A 45 -0.24 11.18 3.01
C ASP A 45 -1.10 12.17 2.21
N GLU A 46 -2.36 11.84 1.93
CA GLU A 46 -3.28 12.76 1.26
C GLU A 46 -3.58 14.02 2.09
N ILE A 47 -3.67 13.90 3.42
CA ILE A 47 -3.83 15.05 4.32
C ILE A 47 -2.57 15.92 4.28
N ARG A 48 -1.39 15.32 4.34
CA ARG A 48 -0.10 16.02 4.26
C ARG A 48 0.06 16.75 2.93
N GLU A 49 -0.28 16.09 1.82
CA GLU A 49 -0.26 16.68 0.48
C GLU A 49 -1.18 17.90 0.39
N LYS A 50 -2.38 17.83 0.99
CA LYS A 50 -3.31 18.97 1.04
C LYS A 50 -2.83 20.11 1.93
N GLN A 51 -2.12 19.83 3.02
CA GLN A 51 -1.59 20.85 3.92
C GLN A 51 -0.34 21.55 3.38
N MET A 52 0.45 20.87 2.54
CA MET A 52 1.61 21.48 1.86
C MET A 52 1.24 22.27 0.60
N ARG A 53 -0.04 22.32 0.23
CA ARG A 53 -0.51 22.98 -0.99
C ARG A 53 -1.12 24.36 -0.74
#